data_AF-A0A8W8MLH1-F1
#
_entry.id   AF-A0A8W8MLH1-F1
#
_cell.length_a   1.000
_cell.length_b   1.000
_cell.length_c   1.000
_cell.angle_alpha   90.00
_cell.angle_beta   90.00
_cell.angle_gamma   90.00
#
_symmetry.space_group_name_H-M   'P 1'
#
loop_
_entity.id
_entity.type
_entity.pdbx_description
1 polymer ?
#
loop_
_entity_poly.entity_id
_entity_poly.type
_entity_poly.pdbx_seq_one_letter_code
_entity_poly.pdbx_strand_id
1 'polypeptide(L)'
;MAKTSSSAQHYLECYNCEENPAKFLCKMCQGYLCEPCKREHGKKKITRNHEIVSLTSNNEDMVDLLYCTRHTKKKLECYCNRCKKPVCTDCIIQSHNGHSVKSLSTFYKELTDHFKQEKEEIENVLLPKHMELLAKEKEKRSAFTKKANEIQMKIDAHTQSVVVMVKNSGKQIVESLRNAEKDGLREMDKFTESIEEKINQLQLMRIQISAKIEAKPDVSIFKPIYTNNLKRFQSLPTSADYTLTDFQPHNVNNELSLGIPPVLDSYRYSNRLRNVKGTWKQGTSADDCGIDYGRKRESRRRTPNMSYGSQSLPDLSKY
;
A
#
# COMPACT_ATOMS: atom_id res chain seq x y z
N MET A 1 -13.49 -54.74 23.29
CA MET A 1 -14.52 -55.66 22.75
C MET A 1 -15.86 -54.95 22.82
N ALA A 2 -16.43 -54.58 21.69
CA ALA A 2 -17.85 -54.25 21.56
C ALA A 2 -18.27 -54.74 20.16
N LYS A 3 -18.81 -55.96 20.11
CA LYS A 3 -19.40 -56.55 18.91
C LYS A 3 -20.73 -55.83 18.67
N THR A 4 -20.76 -54.88 17.74
CA THR A 4 -22.01 -54.42 17.14
C THR A 4 -22.16 -55.13 15.80
N SER A 5 -22.95 -56.21 15.83
CA SER A 5 -23.44 -56.92 14.65
C SER A 5 -24.34 -55.97 13.86
N SER A 6 -23.76 -55.14 12.99
CA SER A 6 -24.52 -54.37 12.01
C SER A 6 -24.76 -55.27 10.81
N SER A 7 -25.94 -55.89 10.77
CA SER A 7 -26.47 -56.44 9.52
C SER A 7 -26.64 -55.26 8.57
N ALA A 8 -25.68 -55.09 7.66
CA ALA A 8 -25.71 -54.07 6.63
C ALA A 8 -26.84 -54.40 5.65
N GLN A 9 -28.07 -54.04 6.02
CA GLN A 9 -29.18 -53.97 5.08
C GLN A 9 -28.85 -52.83 4.12
N HIS A 10 -28.50 -53.18 2.88
CA HIS A 10 -28.30 -52.20 1.81
C HIS A 10 -29.57 -51.35 1.69
N TYR A 11 -29.46 -50.06 1.99
CA TYR A 11 -30.50 -49.07 1.80
C TYR A 11 -30.66 -48.83 0.29
N LEU A 12 -31.66 -49.46 -0.32
CA LEU A 12 -31.97 -49.25 -1.74
C LEU A 12 -32.73 -47.93 -1.87
N GLU A 13 -32.24 -47.01 -2.69
CA GLU A 13 -32.87 -45.71 -2.96
C GLU A 13 -33.85 -45.82 -4.14
N CYS A 14 -34.90 -44.98 -4.12
CA CYS A 14 -35.86 -44.94 -5.21
C CYS A 14 -35.25 -44.33 -6.49
N TYR A 15 -35.30 -45.05 -7.60
CA TYR A 15 -34.73 -44.61 -8.89
C TYR A 15 -35.43 -43.40 -9.52
N ASN A 16 -36.62 -43.04 -9.05
CA ASN A 16 -37.39 -41.95 -9.65
C ASN A 16 -37.28 -40.64 -8.87
N CYS A 17 -36.99 -40.69 -7.57
CA CYS A 17 -36.86 -39.47 -6.76
C CYS A 17 -35.50 -39.35 -6.07
N GLU A 18 -34.73 -40.43 -5.94
CA GLU A 18 -33.39 -40.50 -5.31
C GLU A 18 -33.34 -40.02 -3.84
N GLU A 19 -34.45 -39.54 -3.29
CA GLU A 19 -34.55 -38.99 -1.93
C GLU A 19 -35.11 -39.98 -0.90
N ASN A 20 -35.91 -40.95 -1.33
CA ASN A 20 -36.67 -41.83 -0.44
C ASN A 20 -36.20 -43.29 -0.53
N PRO A 21 -36.24 -44.04 0.58
CA PRO A 21 -35.94 -45.47 0.55
C PRO A 21 -36.94 -46.18 -0.34
N ALA A 22 -36.43 -46.99 -1.26
CA ALA A 22 -37.24 -47.87 -2.05
C ALA A 22 -37.84 -48.96 -1.17
N LYS A 23 -39.16 -49.13 -1.30
CA LYS A 23 -39.93 -50.18 -0.63
C LYS A 23 -40.54 -51.15 -1.62
N PHE A 24 -40.43 -50.87 -2.92
CA PHE A 24 -41.07 -51.65 -3.96
C PHE A 24 -40.14 -51.82 -5.17
N LEU A 25 -40.31 -52.92 -5.88
CA LEU A 25 -39.65 -53.20 -7.16
C LEU A 25 -40.72 -53.40 -8.23
N CYS A 26 -40.62 -52.68 -9.34
CA CYS A 26 -41.43 -52.97 -10.51
C CYS A 26 -40.72 -54.04 -11.37
N LYS A 27 -41.31 -55.24 -11.50
CA LYS A 27 -40.67 -56.36 -12.24
C LYS A 27 -40.49 -56.07 -13.73
N MET A 28 -41.41 -55.31 -14.32
CA MET A 28 -41.39 -54.96 -15.75
C MET A 28 -40.36 -53.85 -16.07
N CYS A 29 -40.22 -52.87 -15.19
CA CYS A 29 -39.25 -51.78 -15.35
C CYS A 29 -37.88 -52.08 -14.74
N GLN A 30 -37.79 -53.13 -13.91
CA GLN A 30 -36.64 -53.43 -13.06
C GLN A 30 -36.18 -52.21 -12.24
N GLY A 31 -37.13 -51.37 -11.83
CA GLY A 31 -36.89 -50.10 -11.14
C GLY A 31 -37.39 -50.12 -9.70
N TYR A 32 -36.59 -49.54 -8.80
CA TYR A 32 -36.90 -49.43 -7.37
C TYR A 32 -37.72 -48.17 -7.07
N LEU A 33 -38.83 -48.34 -6.35
CA LEU A 33 -39.83 -47.30 -6.11
C LEU A 33 -40.08 -47.12 -4.60
N CYS A 34 -40.15 -45.86 -4.16
CA CYS A 34 -40.74 -45.51 -2.87
C CYS A 34 -42.28 -45.47 -2.98
N GLU A 35 -43.00 -45.38 -1.86
CA GLU A 35 -44.49 -45.38 -1.85
C GLU A 35 -45.11 -44.27 -2.75
N PRO A 36 -44.61 -43.01 -2.72
CA PRO A 36 -45.10 -41.98 -3.64
C PRO A 36 -44.87 -42.34 -5.11
N CYS A 37 -43.67 -42.78 -5.45
CA CYS A 37 -43.32 -43.12 -6.83
C CYS A 37 -44.06 -44.35 -7.34
N LYS A 38 -44.34 -45.35 -6.50
CA LYS A 38 -45.23 -46.47 -6.83
C LYS A 38 -46.62 -45.99 -7.24
N ARG A 39 -47.19 -45.03 -6.49
CA ARG A 39 -48.53 -44.51 -6.76
C ARG A 39 -48.60 -43.79 -8.09
N GLU A 40 -47.61 -42.94 -8.38
CA GLU A 40 -47.52 -42.25 -9.67
C GLU A 40 -47.22 -43.21 -10.82
N HIS A 41 -46.39 -44.22 -10.58
CA HIS A 41 -46.11 -45.29 -11.54
C HIS A 41 -47.38 -46.08 -11.90
N GLY A 42 -48.26 -46.37 -10.94
CA GLY A 42 -49.55 -47.03 -11.21
C GLY A 42 -50.59 -46.15 -11.92
N LYS A 43 -50.44 -44.82 -11.89
CA LYS A 43 -51.37 -43.88 -12.55
C LYS A 43 -51.04 -43.62 -14.02
N LYS A 44 -49.76 -43.70 -14.39
CA LYS A 44 -49.31 -43.48 -15.78
C LYS A 44 -49.87 -44.57 -16.69
N LYS A 45 -50.45 -44.18 -17.85
CA LYS A 45 -51.08 -45.11 -18.80
C LYS A 45 -50.16 -46.27 -19.24
N ILE A 46 -48.86 -46.01 -19.34
CA ILE A 46 -47.85 -46.98 -19.81
C ILE A 46 -47.56 -48.04 -18.74
N THR A 47 -47.49 -47.63 -17.47
CA THR A 47 -47.00 -48.45 -16.36
C THR A 47 -48.12 -48.95 -15.44
N ARG A 48 -49.39 -48.65 -15.77
CA ARG A 48 -50.59 -48.98 -15.00
C ARG A 48 -50.75 -50.48 -14.71
N ASN A 49 -50.32 -51.33 -15.64
CA ASN A 49 -50.44 -52.78 -15.54
C ASN A 49 -49.13 -53.46 -15.15
N HIS A 50 -48.12 -52.71 -14.72
CA HIS A 50 -46.86 -53.31 -14.30
C HIS A 50 -47.02 -54.00 -12.94
N GLU A 51 -46.46 -55.20 -12.82
CA GLU A 51 -46.37 -55.89 -11.54
C GLU A 51 -45.35 -55.17 -10.63
N ILE A 52 -45.81 -54.79 -9.44
CA ILE A 52 -45.02 -54.10 -8.41
C ILE A 52 -45.05 -54.95 -7.15
N VAL A 53 -43.88 -55.41 -6.69
CA VAL A 53 -43.72 -56.22 -5.49
C VAL A 53 -43.06 -55.44 -4.36
N SER A 54 -43.32 -55.85 -3.12
CA SER A 54 -42.81 -55.18 -1.92
C SER A 54 -41.45 -55.74 -1.54
N LEU A 55 -40.48 -54.86 -1.27
CA LEU A 55 -39.17 -55.20 -0.72
C LEU A 55 -39.33 -55.44 0.79
N THR A 56 -40.15 -56.40 1.20
CA THR A 56 -40.15 -56.87 2.59
C THR A 56 -38.90 -57.72 2.84
N SER A 57 -38.40 -57.71 4.07
CA SER A 57 -37.19 -58.43 4.54
C SER A 57 -37.25 -59.97 4.39
N ASN A 58 -38.35 -60.52 3.88
CA ASN A 58 -38.40 -61.87 3.34
C ASN A 58 -37.89 -61.82 1.90
N ASN A 59 -36.66 -62.30 1.71
CA ASN A 59 -35.92 -62.40 0.45
C ASN A 59 -36.62 -63.20 -0.68
N GLU A 60 -37.91 -63.50 -0.62
CA GLU A 60 -38.64 -64.29 -1.62
C GLU A 60 -38.78 -63.54 -2.96
N ASP A 61 -38.86 -62.21 -2.96
CA ASP A 61 -38.90 -61.41 -4.21
C ASP A 61 -37.50 -61.09 -4.78
N MET A 62 -36.44 -61.14 -3.95
CA MET A 62 -35.04 -61.07 -4.43
C MET A 62 -34.57 -62.40 -5.02
N VAL A 63 -35.21 -63.50 -4.62
CA VAL A 63 -35.01 -64.83 -5.20
C VAL A 63 -35.36 -64.80 -6.69
N ASP A 64 -36.40 -64.08 -7.13
CA ASP A 64 -36.75 -63.93 -8.56
C ASP A 64 -35.64 -63.30 -9.42
N LEU A 65 -34.80 -62.41 -8.86
CA LEU A 65 -33.64 -61.83 -9.56
C LEU A 65 -32.51 -62.83 -9.80
N LEU A 66 -32.51 -63.94 -9.06
CA LEU A 66 -31.57 -65.05 -9.23
C LEU A 66 -32.07 -66.06 -10.28
N TYR A 67 -33.28 -65.92 -10.81
CA TYR A 67 -33.81 -66.78 -11.86
C TYR A 67 -33.81 -66.11 -13.23
N CYS A 68 -33.69 -66.92 -14.27
CA CYS A 68 -33.70 -66.44 -15.63
C CYS A 68 -35.09 -65.97 -16.04
N THR A 69 -35.20 -64.76 -16.57
CA THR A 69 -36.46 -64.19 -17.06
C THR A 69 -37.09 -64.98 -18.21
N ARG A 70 -36.28 -65.69 -19.00
CA ARG A 70 -36.75 -66.55 -20.11
C ARG A 70 -36.99 -68.00 -19.68
N HIS A 71 -36.29 -68.45 -18.65
CA HIS A 71 -36.37 -69.81 -18.11
C HIS A 71 -36.65 -69.71 -16.62
N THR A 72 -37.88 -69.36 -16.27
CA THR A 72 -38.30 -68.92 -14.92
C THR A 72 -38.02 -69.92 -13.79
N LYS A 73 -37.84 -71.21 -14.11
CA LYS A 73 -37.47 -72.26 -13.15
C LYS A 73 -35.95 -72.48 -13.01
N LYS A 74 -35.12 -71.78 -13.77
CA LYS A 74 -33.66 -71.96 -13.82
C LYS A 74 -32.94 -70.77 -13.21
N LYS A 75 -32.00 -71.05 -12.30
CA LYS A 75 -31.15 -70.02 -11.70
C LYS A 75 -30.13 -69.47 -12.69
N LEU A 76 -29.82 -68.19 -12.57
CA LEU A 76 -28.67 -67.56 -13.17
C LEU A 76 -27.43 -68.01 -12.40
N GLU A 77 -26.53 -68.72 -13.08
CA GLU A 77 -25.36 -69.34 -12.44
C GLU A 77 -24.05 -68.97 -13.14
N CYS A 78 -24.15 -68.44 -14.37
CA CYS A 78 -23.00 -68.11 -15.21
C CYS A 78 -23.09 -66.66 -15.69
N TYR A 79 -21.93 -66.04 -15.93
CA TYR A 79 -21.81 -64.75 -16.61
C TYR A 79 -21.29 -64.97 -18.03
N CYS A 80 -22.00 -64.46 -19.03
CA CYS A 80 -21.54 -64.51 -20.42
C CYS A 80 -20.62 -63.32 -20.71
N ASN A 81 -19.33 -63.58 -20.91
CA ASN A 81 -18.31 -62.53 -21.11
C ASN A 81 -18.53 -61.71 -22.38
N ARG A 82 -19.09 -62.34 -23.43
CA ARG A 82 -19.40 -61.67 -24.70
C ARG A 82 -20.64 -60.78 -24.61
N CYS A 83 -21.68 -61.24 -23.92
CA CYS A 83 -22.97 -60.54 -23.83
C CYS A 83 -23.10 -59.65 -22.57
N LYS A 84 -22.09 -59.67 -21.69
CA LYS A 84 -21.99 -58.86 -20.48
C LYS A 84 -23.19 -58.97 -19.53
N LYS A 85 -23.76 -60.18 -19.41
CA LYS A 85 -24.93 -60.42 -18.56
C LYS A 85 -24.92 -61.81 -17.92
N PRO A 86 -25.59 -61.99 -16.76
CA PRO A 86 -25.82 -63.31 -16.18
C PRO A 86 -26.76 -64.14 -17.07
N VAL A 87 -26.51 -65.44 -17.13
CA VAL A 87 -27.25 -66.43 -17.93
C VAL A 87 -27.43 -67.74 -17.14
N CYS A 88 -28.54 -68.46 -17.39
CA CYS A 88 -28.74 -69.82 -16.91
C CYS A 88 -28.20 -70.86 -17.91
N THR A 89 -28.13 -72.12 -17.50
CA THR A 89 -27.65 -73.23 -18.34
C THR A 89 -28.42 -73.40 -19.65
N ASP A 90 -29.75 -73.26 -19.63
CA ASP A 90 -30.58 -73.36 -20.84
C ASP A 90 -30.31 -72.19 -21.80
N CYS A 91 -30.04 -70.99 -21.29
CA CYS A 91 -29.62 -69.85 -22.10
C CYS A 91 -28.27 -70.09 -22.80
N ILE A 92 -27.34 -70.78 -22.14
CA ILE A 92 -26.03 -71.14 -22.72
C ILE A 92 -26.22 -72.01 -23.95
N ILE A 93 -27.06 -73.04 -23.86
CA ILE A 93 -27.29 -73.97 -24.97
C ILE A 93 -28.04 -73.29 -26.12
N GLN A 94 -29.07 -72.49 -25.81
CA GLN A 94 -29.99 -71.98 -26.83
C GLN A 94 -29.54 -70.69 -27.52
N SER A 95 -28.88 -69.77 -26.81
CA SER A 95 -28.62 -68.42 -27.34
C SER A 95 -27.22 -67.89 -27.07
N HIS A 96 -26.45 -68.56 -26.23
CA HIS A 96 -25.07 -68.20 -25.93
C HIS A 96 -24.11 -69.36 -26.24
N ASN A 97 -24.48 -70.22 -27.20
CA ASN A 97 -23.68 -71.36 -27.62
C ASN A 97 -22.37 -70.87 -28.23
N GLY A 98 -21.24 -71.45 -27.80
CA GLY A 98 -19.91 -71.03 -28.21
C GLY A 98 -19.43 -69.71 -27.60
N HIS A 99 -20.20 -69.04 -26.73
CA HIS A 99 -19.71 -67.86 -26.01
C HIS A 99 -18.86 -68.27 -24.80
N SER A 100 -17.81 -67.49 -24.51
CA SER A 100 -17.09 -67.61 -23.25
C SER A 100 -18.01 -67.27 -22.07
N VAL A 101 -18.18 -68.23 -21.17
CA VAL A 101 -18.96 -68.12 -19.94
C VAL A 101 -18.09 -68.52 -18.75
N LYS A 102 -18.35 -67.93 -17.59
CA LYS A 102 -17.72 -68.33 -16.32
C LYS A 102 -18.77 -68.34 -15.21
N SER A 103 -18.50 -69.04 -14.11
CA SER A 103 -19.44 -69.06 -12.98
C SER A 103 -19.63 -67.65 -12.43
N LEU A 104 -20.84 -67.33 -11.97
CA LEU A 104 -21.10 -66.04 -11.34
C LEU A 104 -20.23 -65.84 -10.11
N SER A 105 -20.01 -66.88 -9.30
CA SER A 105 -19.12 -66.82 -8.13
C SER A 105 -17.71 -66.37 -8.53
N THR A 106 -17.14 -66.98 -9.57
CA THR A 106 -15.82 -66.61 -10.10
C THR A 106 -15.81 -65.17 -10.62
N PHE A 107 -16.82 -64.77 -11.40
CA PHE A 107 -16.93 -63.39 -11.90
C PHE A 107 -17.04 -62.37 -10.77
N TYR A 108 -17.88 -62.62 -9.76
CA TYR A 108 -18.03 -61.74 -8.61
C TYR A 108 -16.75 -61.61 -7.81
N LYS A 109 -16.02 -62.71 -7.62
CA LYS A 109 -14.72 -62.68 -6.94
C LYS A 109 -13.72 -61.82 -7.71
N GLU A 110 -13.55 -62.06 -9.01
CA GLU A 110 -12.64 -61.26 -9.85
C GLU A 110 -13.01 -59.77 -9.86
N LEU A 111 -14.30 -59.45 -9.99
CA LEU A 111 -14.79 -58.08 -9.98
C LEU A 111 -14.56 -57.40 -8.62
N THR A 112 -14.79 -58.13 -7.53
CA THR A 112 -14.57 -57.62 -6.17
C THR A 112 -13.08 -57.41 -5.92
N ASP A 113 -12.22 -58.32 -6.35
CA ASP A 113 -10.78 -58.22 -6.18
C ASP A 113 -10.22 -57.04 -7.01
N HIS A 114 -10.74 -56.81 -8.22
CA HIS A 114 -10.44 -55.63 -9.02
C HIS A 114 -10.80 -54.33 -8.29
N PHE A 115 -12.03 -54.20 -7.79
CA PHE A 115 -12.45 -52.99 -7.06
C PHE A 115 -11.69 -52.79 -5.75
N LYS A 116 -11.28 -53.87 -5.06
CA LYS A 116 -10.40 -53.76 -3.90
C LYS A 116 -9.05 -53.19 -4.28
N GLN A 117 -8.46 -53.66 -5.38
CA GLN A 117 -7.18 -53.16 -5.87
C GLN A 117 -7.26 -51.66 -6.24
N GLU A 118 -8.29 -51.27 -7.00
CA GLU A 118 -8.50 -49.84 -7.35
C GLU A 118 -8.71 -48.99 -6.11
N LYS A 119 -9.48 -49.48 -5.14
CA LYS A 119 -9.70 -48.79 -3.87
C LYS A 119 -8.38 -48.61 -3.10
N GLU A 120 -7.57 -49.66 -2.99
CA GLU A 120 -6.27 -49.61 -2.33
C GLU A 120 -5.31 -48.65 -3.04
N GLU A 121 -5.32 -48.59 -4.37
CA GLU A 121 -4.51 -47.63 -5.14
C GLU A 121 -4.97 -46.19 -4.88
N ILE A 122 -6.28 -45.93 -4.86
CA ILE A 122 -6.83 -44.61 -4.53
C ILE A 122 -6.43 -44.20 -3.10
N GLU A 123 -6.68 -45.07 -2.12
CA GLU A 123 -6.48 -44.77 -0.70
C GLU A 123 -5.00 -44.62 -0.33
N ASN A 124 -4.13 -45.49 -0.85
CA ASN A 124 -2.75 -45.58 -0.38
C ASN A 124 -1.75 -44.87 -1.30
N VAL A 125 -2.09 -44.62 -2.57
CA VAL A 125 -1.16 -44.02 -3.54
C VAL A 125 -1.65 -42.66 -4.00
N LEU A 126 -2.87 -42.58 -4.55
CA LEU A 126 -3.33 -41.36 -5.21
C LEU A 126 -3.72 -40.27 -4.22
N LEU A 127 -4.56 -40.59 -3.23
CA LEU A 127 -5.00 -39.61 -2.23
C LEU A 127 -3.84 -38.98 -1.45
N PRO A 128 -2.88 -39.74 -0.89
CA PRO A 128 -1.76 -39.14 -0.17
C PRO A 128 -0.90 -38.22 -1.05
N LYS A 129 -0.60 -38.63 -2.28
CA LYS A 129 0.17 -37.80 -3.24
C LYS A 129 -0.53 -36.48 -3.55
N HIS A 130 -1.84 -36.53 -3.82
CA HIS A 130 -2.60 -35.31 -4.10
C HIS A 130 -2.76 -34.41 -2.88
N MET A 131 -2.90 -34.98 -1.67
CA MET A 131 -2.90 -34.21 -0.43
C MET A 131 -1.55 -33.50 -0.18
N GLU A 132 -0.44 -34.19 -0.42
CA GLU A 132 0.90 -33.61 -0.31
C GLU A 132 1.11 -32.47 -1.32
N LEU A 133 0.71 -32.66 -2.58
CA LEU A 133 0.75 -31.62 -3.60
C LEU A 133 -0.07 -30.39 -3.20
N LEU A 134 -1.29 -30.60 -2.67
CA LEU A 134 -2.14 -29.52 -2.20
C LEU A 134 -1.51 -28.77 -1.02
N ALA A 135 -0.88 -29.49 -0.07
CA ALA A 135 -0.19 -28.89 1.05
C ALA A 135 0.99 -28.01 0.59
N LYS A 136 1.83 -28.54 -0.31
CA LYS A 136 2.96 -27.80 -0.93
C LYS A 136 2.49 -26.55 -1.66
N GLU A 137 1.40 -26.63 -2.41
CA GLU A 137 0.88 -25.47 -3.16
C GLU A 137 0.31 -24.40 -2.23
N LYS A 138 -0.36 -24.79 -1.14
CA LYS A 138 -0.80 -23.86 -0.09
C LYS A 138 0.38 -23.17 0.60
N GLU A 139 1.47 -23.90 0.85
CA GLU A 139 2.69 -23.33 1.43
C GLU A 139 3.34 -22.31 0.49
N LYS A 140 3.52 -22.65 -0.79
CA LYS A 140 4.03 -21.71 -1.81
C LYS A 140 3.19 -20.43 -1.88
N ARG A 141 1.85 -20.57 -1.90
CA ARG A 141 0.94 -19.43 -1.91
C ARG A 141 1.12 -18.55 -0.67
N SER A 142 1.22 -19.14 0.51
CA SER A 142 1.47 -18.43 1.76
C SER A 142 2.81 -17.68 1.73
N ALA A 143 3.88 -18.35 1.30
CA ALA A 143 5.21 -17.75 1.17
C ALA A 143 5.23 -16.59 0.16
N PHE A 144 4.54 -16.74 -0.97
CA PHE A 144 4.42 -15.69 -1.98
C PHE A 144 3.73 -14.44 -1.43
N THR A 145 2.60 -14.60 -0.74
CA THR A 145 1.90 -13.48 -0.10
C THR A 145 2.76 -12.80 0.97
N LYS A 146 3.47 -13.57 1.81
CA LYS A 146 4.40 -13.01 2.81
C LYS A 146 5.48 -12.16 2.16
N LYS A 147 6.11 -12.67 1.09
CA LYS A 147 7.15 -11.95 0.35
C LYS A 147 6.61 -10.66 -0.27
N ALA A 148 5.40 -10.68 -0.83
CA ALA A 148 4.76 -9.48 -1.36
C ALA A 148 4.54 -8.42 -0.26
N ASN A 149 4.05 -8.82 0.91
CA ASN A 149 3.85 -7.92 2.05
C ASN A 149 5.18 -7.34 2.57
N GLU A 150 6.24 -8.15 2.66
CA GLU A 150 7.57 -7.68 3.04
C GLU A 150 8.12 -6.63 2.06
N ILE A 151 7.91 -6.84 0.75
CA ILE A 151 8.30 -5.88 -0.28
C ILE A 151 7.50 -4.59 -0.13
N GLN A 152 6.18 -4.68 0.08
CA GLN A 152 5.31 -3.52 0.32
C GLN A 152 5.81 -2.71 1.53
N MET A 153 6.10 -3.37 2.65
CA MET A 153 6.62 -2.69 3.84
C MET A 153 7.95 -1.96 3.57
N LYS A 154 8.84 -2.54 2.75
CA LYS A 154 10.10 -1.89 2.35
C LYS A 154 9.85 -0.66 1.48
N ILE A 155 8.92 -0.74 0.53
CA ILE A 155 8.52 0.38 -0.33
C ILE A 155 7.94 1.53 0.53
N ASP A 156 7.03 1.20 1.45
CA ASP A 156 6.40 2.19 2.32
C ASP A 156 7.40 2.85 3.26
N ALA A 157 8.29 2.06 3.87
CA ALA A 157 9.36 2.57 4.73
C ALA A 157 10.32 3.50 3.97
N HIS A 158 10.71 3.11 2.75
CA HIS A 158 11.57 3.95 1.92
C HIS A 158 10.87 5.25 1.51
N THR A 159 9.61 5.16 1.08
CA THR A 159 8.79 6.33 0.72
C THR A 159 8.68 7.29 1.89
N GLN A 160 8.38 6.78 3.09
CA GLN A 160 8.28 7.59 4.30
C GLN A 160 9.62 8.23 4.66
N SER A 161 10.73 7.52 4.50
CA SER A 161 12.08 8.07 4.69
C SER A 161 12.35 9.24 3.76
N VAL A 162 12.05 9.11 2.46
CA VAL A 162 12.20 10.18 1.48
C VAL A 162 11.34 11.39 1.83
N VAL A 163 10.07 11.19 2.20
CA VAL A 163 9.18 12.27 2.65
C VAL A 163 9.75 13.00 3.87
N VAL A 164 10.30 12.28 4.84
CA VAL A 164 10.93 12.87 6.03
C VAL A 164 12.17 13.68 5.66
N MET A 165 13.04 13.14 4.79
CA MET A 165 14.23 13.84 4.30
C MET A 165 13.84 15.16 3.63
N VAL A 166 12.88 15.15 2.70
CA VAL A 166 12.38 16.35 2.03
C VAL A 166 11.83 17.38 3.03
N LYS A 167 11.00 16.94 3.98
CA LYS A 167 10.46 17.84 5.02
C LYS A 167 11.57 18.46 5.87
N ASN A 168 12.61 17.71 6.21
CA ASN A 168 13.73 18.20 6.99
C ASN A 168 14.59 19.19 6.20
N SER A 169 14.86 18.94 4.92
CA SER A 169 15.54 19.90 4.05
C SER A 169 14.76 21.21 3.94
N GLY A 170 13.42 21.15 3.81
CA GLY A 170 12.57 22.34 3.81
C GLY A 170 12.67 23.13 5.11
N LYS A 171 12.65 22.44 6.26
CA LYS A 171 12.86 23.08 7.57
C LYS A 171 14.23 23.76 7.67
N GLN A 172 15.29 23.12 7.18
CA GLN A 172 16.64 23.70 7.19
C GLN A 172 16.73 24.98 6.36
N ILE A 173 16.14 25.00 5.16
CA ILE A 173 16.09 26.19 4.30
C ILE A 173 15.37 27.35 4.99
N VAL A 174 14.23 27.07 5.62
CA VAL A 174 13.46 28.08 6.38
C VAL A 174 14.28 28.59 7.57
N GLU A 175 14.98 27.71 8.28
CA GLU A 175 15.84 28.09 9.40
C GLU A 175 17.00 28.98 8.94
N SER A 176 17.63 28.67 7.80
CA SER A 176 18.66 29.54 7.21
C SER A 176 18.13 30.93 6.88
N LEU A 177 16.92 31.03 6.31
CA LEU A 177 16.25 32.31 6.05
C LEU A 177 16.01 33.10 7.35
N ARG A 178 15.50 32.45 8.41
CA ARG A 178 15.26 33.12 9.72
C ARG A 178 16.55 33.63 10.36
N ASN A 179 17.64 32.89 10.21
CA ASN A 179 18.95 33.34 10.69
C ASN A 179 19.48 34.54 9.89
N ALA A 180 19.33 34.54 8.56
CA ALA A 180 19.69 35.67 7.72
C ALA A 180 18.87 36.94 8.04
N GLU A 181 17.57 36.79 8.27
CA GLU A 181 16.67 37.85 8.74
C GLU A 181 17.16 38.43 10.07
N LYS A 182 17.42 37.56 11.06
CA LYS A 182 17.91 37.97 12.39
C LYS A 182 19.25 38.70 12.32
N ASP A 183 20.17 38.23 11.49
CA ASP A 183 21.47 38.88 11.31
C ASP A 183 21.32 40.25 10.65
N GLY A 184 20.43 40.39 9.67
CA GLY A 184 20.11 41.68 9.04
C GLY A 184 19.53 42.68 10.03
N LEU A 185 18.52 42.27 10.80
CA LEU A 185 17.90 43.10 11.83
C LEU A 185 18.93 43.57 12.87
N ARG A 186 19.78 42.66 13.36
CA ARG A 186 20.83 43.00 14.34
C ARG A 186 21.79 44.08 13.82
N GLU A 187 22.14 44.06 12.53
CA GLU A 187 23.01 45.09 11.96
C GLU A 187 22.27 46.42 11.76
N MET A 188 20.98 46.39 11.42
CA MET A 188 20.13 47.58 11.38
C MET A 188 19.97 48.22 12.77
N ASP A 189 19.76 47.42 13.81
CA ASP A 189 19.63 47.90 15.19
C ASP A 189 20.90 48.62 15.65
N LYS A 190 22.08 48.03 15.44
CA LYS A 190 23.37 48.68 15.74
C LYS A 190 23.55 50.00 15.01
N PHE A 191 23.12 50.08 13.75
CA PHE A 191 23.20 51.32 12.99
C PHE A 191 22.25 52.39 13.55
N THR A 192 21.04 51.96 13.95
CA THR A 192 20.03 52.80 14.58
C THR A 192 20.54 53.37 15.91
N GLU A 193 21.05 52.52 16.80
CA GLU A 193 21.67 52.93 18.08
C GLU A 193 22.80 53.94 17.86
N SER A 194 23.64 53.74 16.84
CA SER A 194 24.73 54.68 16.50
C SER A 194 24.21 56.03 16.03
N ILE A 195 23.10 56.07 15.28
CA ILE A 195 22.44 57.31 14.87
C ILE A 195 21.83 58.01 16.08
N GLU A 196 21.11 57.29 16.93
CA GLU A 196 20.50 57.84 18.14
C GLU A 196 21.53 58.49 19.06
N GLU A 197 22.66 57.82 19.29
CA GLU A 197 23.76 58.37 20.09
C GLU A 197 24.31 59.68 19.50
N LYS A 198 24.48 59.75 18.16
CA LYS A 198 24.89 60.99 17.50
C LYS A 198 23.83 62.10 17.62
N ILE A 199 22.55 61.75 17.53
CA ILE A 199 21.44 62.70 17.72
C ILE A 199 21.48 63.26 19.14
N ASN A 200 21.62 62.40 20.16
CA ASN A 200 21.69 62.80 21.56
C ASN A 200 22.87 63.75 21.81
N GLN A 201 24.05 63.44 21.27
CA GLN A 201 25.22 64.32 21.36
C GLN A 201 24.97 65.69 20.73
N LEU A 202 24.34 65.74 19.55
CA LEU A 202 23.97 67.00 18.88
C LEU A 202 22.95 67.80 19.69
N GLN A 203 21.96 67.16 20.29
CA GLN A 203 20.96 67.80 21.14
C GLN A 203 21.58 68.42 22.40
N LEU A 204 22.50 67.70 23.07
CA LEU A 204 23.25 68.23 24.22
C LEU A 204 24.10 69.44 23.83
N MET A 205 24.82 69.36 22.71
CA MET A 205 25.61 70.48 22.21
C MET A 205 24.73 71.70 21.86
N ARG A 206 23.55 71.48 21.27
CA ARG A 206 22.56 72.54 21.01
C ARG A 206 22.20 73.28 22.30
N ILE A 207 21.84 72.54 23.36
CA ILE A 207 21.48 73.13 24.66
C ILE A 207 22.65 73.95 25.24
N GLN A 208 23.87 73.40 25.20
CA GLN A 208 25.06 74.10 25.70
C GLN A 208 25.35 75.40 24.94
N ILE A 209 25.17 75.41 23.62
CA ILE A 209 25.36 76.60 22.79
C ILE A 209 24.27 77.62 23.10
N SER A 210 22.99 77.20 23.18
CA SER A 210 21.88 78.08 23.55
C SER A 210 22.12 78.76 24.90
N ALA A 211 22.53 78.01 25.93
CA ALA A 211 22.83 78.57 27.25
C ALA A 211 23.96 79.62 27.23
N LYS A 212 24.97 79.45 26.36
CA LYS A 212 26.05 80.43 26.18
C LYS A 212 25.58 81.70 25.47
N ILE A 213 24.60 81.60 24.57
CA ILE A 213 24.01 82.76 23.88
C ILE A 213 23.17 83.59 24.86
N GLU A 214 22.45 82.94 25.77
CA GLU A 214 21.56 83.58 26.75
C GLU A 214 22.30 84.17 27.97
N ALA A 215 23.59 83.85 28.15
CA ALA A 215 24.40 84.37 29.25
C ALA A 215 24.69 85.88 29.10
N LYS A 216 24.66 86.62 30.23
CA LYS A 216 25.01 88.05 30.25
C LYS A 216 26.50 88.28 29.90
N PRO A 217 26.87 89.43 29.30
CA PRO A 217 28.25 89.69 28.90
C PRO A 217 29.19 89.76 30.11
N ASP A 218 30.19 88.86 30.16
CA ASP A 218 31.28 88.86 31.14
C ASP A 218 32.63 88.58 30.41
N VAL A 219 33.76 88.94 31.04
CA VAL A 219 35.13 88.91 30.51
C VAL A 219 35.54 87.53 29.96
N SER A 220 34.85 86.47 30.37
CA SER A 220 35.00 85.09 29.87
C SER A 220 34.62 84.88 28.39
N ILE A 221 33.92 85.84 27.75
CA ILE A 221 33.52 85.79 26.34
C ILE A 221 34.71 85.97 25.37
N PHE A 222 35.80 86.60 25.83
CA PHE A 222 36.97 86.90 24.98
C PHE A 222 37.98 85.76 24.83
N LYS A 223 37.74 84.58 25.42
CA LYS A 223 38.52 83.38 25.07
C LYS A 223 38.11 82.94 23.67
N PRO A 224 39.02 82.93 22.69
CA PRO A 224 38.66 82.60 21.32
C PRO A 224 38.14 81.16 21.30
N ILE A 225 36.86 81.00 20.97
CA ILE A 225 36.23 79.69 20.83
C ILE A 225 36.75 79.06 19.53
N TYR A 226 37.99 78.57 19.56
CA TYR A 226 38.47 77.65 18.54
C TYR A 226 38.13 76.24 18.97
N THR A 227 37.08 75.71 18.36
CA THR A 227 37.07 74.42 17.66
C THR A 227 35.70 74.26 17.05
N ASN A 228 35.64 74.16 15.72
CA ASN A 228 34.39 73.86 15.01
C ASN A 228 34.02 72.40 15.28
N ASN A 229 33.47 72.14 16.48
CA ASN A 229 33.12 70.81 16.98
C ASN A 229 31.99 70.15 16.17
N LEU A 230 31.40 70.88 15.24
CA LEU A 230 30.40 70.39 14.28
C LEU A 230 31.05 69.62 13.12
N LYS A 231 32.35 69.82 12.83
CA LYS A 231 33.05 69.14 11.72
C LYS A 231 32.93 67.61 11.78
N ARG A 232 32.94 67.01 12.97
CA ARG A 232 32.83 65.55 13.17
C ARG A 232 31.43 64.98 12.86
N PHE A 233 30.42 65.83 12.76
CA PHE A 233 29.04 65.46 12.41
C PHE A 233 28.69 65.83 10.96
N GLN A 234 29.61 66.46 10.21
CA GLN A 234 29.40 66.79 8.79
C GLN A 234 29.40 65.55 7.88
N SER A 235 30.00 64.44 8.34
CA SER A 235 29.86 63.13 7.70
C SER A 235 28.74 62.33 8.35
N LEU A 236 27.74 61.97 7.55
CA LEU A 236 26.67 61.09 7.99
C LEU A 236 27.20 59.65 8.12
N PRO A 237 26.66 58.85 9.06
CA PRO A 237 26.86 57.41 9.04
C PRO A 237 26.53 56.82 7.66
N THR A 238 27.42 55.98 7.15
CA THR A 238 27.22 55.21 5.90
C THR A 238 26.12 54.19 6.15
N SER A 239 24.94 54.39 5.56
CA SER A 239 23.85 53.39 5.61
C SER A 239 24.09 52.27 4.60
N ALA A 240 23.47 51.13 4.87
CA ALA A 240 23.42 50.00 3.95
C ALA A 240 21.97 49.62 3.64
N ASP A 241 21.68 49.33 2.37
CA ASP A 241 20.46 48.60 2.01
C ASP A 241 20.67 47.14 2.33
N TYR A 242 19.74 46.54 3.06
CA TYR A 242 19.72 45.10 3.32
C TYR A 242 18.55 44.49 2.56
N THR A 243 18.83 43.47 1.76
CA THR A 243 17.82 42.75 0.97
C THR A 243 18.02 41.25 1.11
N LEU A 244 16.94 40.50 1.14
CA LEU A 244 16.97 39.04 1.04
C LEU A 244 16.77 38.64 -0.42
N THR A 245 17.60 37.74 -0.92
CA THR A 245 17.40 37.16 -2.26
C THR A 245 16.16 36.28 -2.29
N ASP A 246 15.52 36.13 -3.46
CA ASP A 246 14.35 35.27 -3.59
C ASP A 246 14.73 33.77 -3.53
N PHE A 247 13.79 32.92 -3.11
CA PHE A 247 13.99 31.47 -3.08
C PHE A 247 14.05 30.90 -4.51
N GLN A 248 15.08 30.09 -4.80
CA GLN A 248 15.26 29.47 -6.11
C GLN A 248 15.00 27.95 -6.00
N PRO A 249 13.78 27.47 -6.34
CA PRO A 249 13.45 26.05 -6.27
C PRO A 249 14.20 25.26 -7.34
N HIS A 250 14.70 24.07 -6.98
CA HIS A 250 15.24 23.11 -7.93
C HIS A 250 14.17 22.13 -8.41
N ASN A 251 14.33 21.60 -9.63
CA ASN A 251 13.53 20.48 -10.08
C ASN A 251 13.95 19.24 -9.29
N VAL A 252 12.98 18.55 -8.69
CA VAL A 252 13.23 17.38 -7.85
C VAL A 252 13.56 16.19 -8.77
N ASN A 253 14.79 16.16 -9.27
CA ASN A 253 15.35 15.02 -9.99
C ASN A 253 15.96 14.02 -8.98
N ASN A 254 16.69 13.00 -9.47
CA ASN A 254 17.32 11.94 -8.64
C ASN A 254 18.20 12.45 -7.48
N GLU A 255 18.59 13.72 -7.48
CA GLU A 255 19.23 14.39 -6.35
C GLU A 255 18.16 15.17 -5.58
N LEU A 256 17.83 14.73 -4.36
CA LEU A 256 16.83 15.33 -3.46
C LEU A 256 17.29 16.72 -2.93
N SER A 257 17.42 17.69 -3.84
CA SER A 257 17.73 19.10 -3.55
C SER A 257 16.48 19.95 -3.77
N LEU A 258 16.08 20.70 -2.74
CA LEU A 258 14.86 21.52 -2.78
C LEU A 258 15.06 22.91 -3.39
N GLY A 259 16.26 23.46 -3.32
CA GLY A 259 16.50 24.86 -3.71
C GLY A 259 17.69 25.49 -3.02
N ILE A 260 18.03 26.70 -3.45
CA ILE A 260 19.04 27.55 -2.78
C ILE A 260 18.31 28.43 -1.76
N PRO A 261 18.73 28.46 -0.49
CA PRO A 261 18.11 29.31 0.51
C PRO A 261 18.34 30.80 0.21
N PRO A 262 17.37 31.68 0.52
CA PRO A 262 17.59 33.12 0.55
C PRO A 262 18.82 33.52 1.39
N VAL A 263 19.60 34.48 0.90
CA VAL A 263 20.76 35.02 1.60
C VAL A 263 20.59 36.53 1.79
N LEU A 264 21.13 37.04 2.90
CA LEU A 264 21.19 38.47 3.18
C LEU A 264 22.29 39.15 2.34
N ASP A 265 21.87 40.05 1.46
CA ASP A 265 22.76 40.97 0.75
C ASP A 265 22.77 42.34 1.42
N SER A 266 23.93 43.01 1.40
CA SER A 266 24.08 44.37 1.91
C SER A 266 24.83 45.27 0.94
N TYR A 267 24.29 46.48 0.70
CA TYR A 267 24.86 47.47 -0.21
C TYR A 267 25.14 48.77 0.53
N ARG A 268 26.41 49.16 0.68
CA ARG A 268 26.79 50.40 1.38
C ARG A 268 26.84 51.59 0.44
N TYR A 269 26.37 52.75 0.91
CA TYR A 269 26.49 54.02 0.18
C TYR A 269 26.81 55.17 1.13
N SER A 270 27.61 56.12 0.63
CA SER A 270 28.10 57.25 1.41
C SER A 270 27.10 58.40 1.37
N ASN A 271 26.51 58.71 2.52
CA ASN A 271 25.63 59.86 2.69
C ASN A 271 26.47 61.12 2.93
N ARG A 272 26.26 62.18 2.15
CA ARG A 272 26.90 63.50 2.37
C ARG A 272 25.83 64.55 2.64
N LEU A 273 26.06 65.40 3.63
CA LEU A 273 25.28 66.61 3.83
C LEU A 273 25.63 67.62 2.72
N ARG A 274 24.63 68.23 2.07
CA ARG A 274 24.87 69.42 1.24
C ARG A 274 25.38 70.54 2.13
N ASN A 275 26.49 71.17 1.76
CA ASN A 275 26.94 72.39 2.40
C ASN A 275 25.97 73.52 2.03
N VAL A 276 25.13 73.95 2.96
CA VAL A 276 24.42 75.23 2.86
C VAL A 276 25.46 76.34 3.05
N LYS A 277 26.07 76.80 1.96
CA LYS A 277 26.79 78.08 1.94
C LYS A 277 25.75 79.18 1.76
N GLY A 278 25.24 79.72 2.86
CA GLY A 278 24.34 80.86 2.86
C GLY A 278 24.84 81.94 3.80
N THR A 279 25.31 83.05 3.24
CA THR A 279 25.35 84.35 3.91
C THR A 279 23.97 84.64 4.50
N TRP A 280 23.89 84.84 5.82
CA TRP A 280 22.65 85.20 6.50
C TRP A 280 22.17 86.58 6.03
N LYS A 281 21.17 86.62 5.16
CA LYS A 281 20.21 87.73 5.10
C LYS A 281 18.91 87.23 5.73
N GLN A 282 18.35 88.03 6.63
CA GLN A 282 17.16 87.70 7.40
C GLN A 282 15.97 87.40 6.47
N GLY A 283 15.38 86.20 6.63
CA GLY A 283 14.06 85.85 6.13
C GLY A 283 14.00 84.93 4.91
N THR A 284 14.20 83.61 5.09
CA THR A 284 13.61 82.56 4.22
C THR A 284 13.45 81.24 5.00
N SER A 285 12.40 80.48 4.67
CA SER A 285 11.94 79.21 5.28
C SER A 285 12.99 78.10 5.31
N ALA A 286 12.80 77.14 6.23
CA ALA A 286 13.71 76.05 6.58
C ALA A 286 13.66 74.81 5.66
N ASP A 287 12.99 74.88 4.51
CA ASP A 287 12.55 73.69 3.77
C ASP A 287 13.53 73.10 2.73
N ASP A 288 14.81 73.48 2.74
CA ASP A 288 15.75 73.14 1.64
C ASP A 288 17.00 72.34 2.06
N CYS A 289 16.90 71.50 3.10
CA CYS A 289 17.95 70.57 3.51
C CYS A 289 17.64 69.12 3.09
N GLY A 290 17.87 68.80 1.82
CA GLY A 290 17.80 67.42 1.31
C GLY A 290 19.08 66.60 1.56
N ILE A 291 18.92 65.33 1.93
CA ILE A 291 20.00 64.32 1.96
C ILE A 291 20.23 63.82 0.53
N ASP A 292 21.49 63.80 0.06
CA ASP A 292 21.86 63.26 -1.25
C ASP A 292 22.36 61.81 -1.11
N TYR A 293 21.60 60.85 -1.64
CA TYR A 293 21.98 59.43 -1.64
C TYR A 293 22.99 59.18 -2.78
N GLY A 294 24.29 59.07 -2.44
CA GLY A 294 25.36 58.88 -3.42
C GLY A 294 25.27 57.55 -4.21
N ARG A 295 25.89 57.51 -5.41
CA ARG A 295 25.89 56.33 -6.32
C ARG A 295 26.34 55.03 -5.64
N LYS A 296 25.57 53.96 -5.87
CA LYS A 296 25.85 52.56 -5.46
C LYS A 296 27.26 52.13 -5.88
N ARG A 297 28.06 51.60 -4.94
CA ARG A 297 29.29 50.86 -5.23
C ARG A 297 29.12 49.42 -4.74
N GLU A 298 29.24 48.49 -5.68
CA GLU A 298 29.06 47.05 -5.46
C GLU A 298 30.28 46.48 -4.73
N SER A 299 30.09 45.93 -3.52
CA SER A 299 31.14 45.18 -2.83
C SER A 299 30.75 43.71 -2.76
N ARG A 300 31.22 42.90 -3.71
CA ARG A 300 31.11 41.44 -3.62
C ARG A 300 31.99 40.94 -2.47
N ARG A 301 31.40 40.46 -1.37
CA ARG A 301 32.11 39.53 -0.48
C ARG A 301 32.00 38.14 -1.09
N ARG A 302 33.15 37.45 -1.18
CA ARG A 302 33.21 36.04 -1.62
C ARG A 302 32.38 35.20 -0.66
N THR A 303 31.39 34.51 -1.19
CA THR A 303 30.70 33.43 -0.49
C THR A 303 31.73 32.35 -0.13
N PRO A 304 31.68 31.76 1.07
CA PRO A 304 32.42 30.54 1.35
C PRO A 304 31.87 29.45 0.43
N ASN A 305 32.75 28.82 -0.34
CA ASN A 305 32.43 27.66 -1.14
C ASN A 305 32.10 26.51 -0.18
N MET A 306 30.84 26.34 0.23
CA MET A 306 30.39 25.15 0.94
C MET A 306 30.28 24.03 -0.10
N SER A 307 31.36 23.26 -0.24
CA SER A 307 31.32 21.96 -0.91
C SER A 307 30.40 21.06 -0.09
N TYR A 308 29.14 20.94 -0.51
CA TYR A 308 28.29 19.85 -0.04
C TYR A 308 28.86 18.55 -0.62
N GLY A 309 29.42 17.72 0.25
CA GLY A 309 29.89 16.39 -0.12
C GLY A 309 28.74 15.60 -0.72
N SER A 310 28.86 15.29 -2.01
CA SER A 310 28.03 14.35 -2.73
C SER A 310 28.16 12.96 -2.07
N GLN A 311 27.15 12.55 -1.32
CA GLN A 311 27.02 11.14 -0.94
C GLN A 311 26.45 10.38 -2.14
N SER A 312 27.34 9.69 -2.84
CA SER A 312 27.01 8.75 -3.91
C SER A 312 26.14 7.62 -3.38
N LEU A 313 25.04 7.34 -4.09
CA LEU A 313 24.20 6.15 -3.88
C LEU A 313 25.01 4.86 -4.06
N PRO A 314 24.72 3.79 -3.29
CA PRO A 314 25.38 2.50 -3.48
C PRO A 314 25.00 1.88 -4.83
N ASP A 315 26.02 1.35 -5.52
CA ASP A 315 25.96 0.69 -6.82
C ASP A 315 24.94 -0.47 -6.85
N LEU A 316 24.02 -0.40 -7.81
CA LEU A 316 22.95 -1.38 -8.04
C LEU A 316 23.40 -2.59 -8.91
N SER A 317 24.70 -2.78 -9.15
CA SER A 317 25.20 -3.91 -9.95
C SER A 317 25.28 -5.28 -9.23
N LYS A 318 24.75 -5.42 -8.00
CA LYS A 318 24.91 -6.65 -7.18
C LYS A 318 23.65 -7.19 -6.47
N TYR A 319 22.44 -6.87 -6.92
CA TYR A 319 21.20 -7.52 -6.43
C TYR A 319 20.34 -8.06 -7.56
#